data_AF-A0A6L8VII9-F1
#
_entry.id   AF-A0A6L8VII9-F1
#
_cell.length_a   1.000
_cell.length_b   1.000
_cell.length_c   1.000
_cell.angle_alpha   90.00
_cell.angle_beta   90.00
_cell.angle_gamma   90.00
#
_symmetry.space_group_name_H-M   'P 1'
#
loop_
_entity.id
_entity.type
_entity.pdbx_description
1 polymer ?
#
loop_
_entity_poly.entity_id
_entity_poly.type
_entity_poly.pdbx_seq_one_letter_code
_entity_poly.pdbx_strand_id
1 'polypeptide(L)'
;MGRGAPLAVLATGLAAGLAGCAGGAADQPGATSAGFRPDYRGVETRLLSGDLVSFRVAMSGARGLPDVEAYAACAAAQYALIRGYGFARHVRTNVDEEGGVWRADAVYTISPALPRGIATIDAEVVVAACSEQGIPTV
;
A
#
# COMPACT_ATOMS: atom_id res chain seq x y z
N MET A 1 -53.42 -64.20 3.62
CA MET A 1 -54.14 -63.00 4.13
C MET A 1 -53.17 -62.28 5.06
N GLY A 2 -52.77 -61.02 4.94
CA GLY A 2 -53.36 -59.84 4.31
C GLY A 2 -53.08 -58.67 5.24
N ARG A 3 -51.88 -58.08 5.08
CA ARG A 3 -51.32 -56.80 5.56
C ARG A 3 -52.19 -55.85 6.40
N GLY A 4 -51.61 -55.33 7.49
CA GLY A 4 -51.97 -54.05 8.12
C GLY A 4 -50.80 -53.53 8.95
N ALA A 5 -50.12 -52.49 8.46
CA ALA A 5 -48.84 -51.96 8.98
C ALA A 5 -49.00 -51.10 10.25
N PRO A 6 -47.97 -51.02 11.12
CA PRO A 6 -47.96 -50.10 12.26
C PRO A 6 -47.70 -48.67 11.80
N LEU A 7 -48.60 -47.77 12.22
CA LEU A 7 -48.51 -46.32 12.05
C LEU A 7 -47.44 -45.75 12.99
N ALA A 8 -46.57 -44.96 12.39
CA ALA A 8 -45.49 -44.19 12.98
C ALA A 8 -46.00 -43.02 13.82
N VAL A 9 -45.23 -42.63 14.85
CA VAL A 9 -45.03 -41.21 15.17
C VAL A 9 -43.56 -41.01 15.54
N LEU A 10 -42.88 -40.26 14.68
CA LEU A 10 -41.56 -39.68 14.87
C LEU A 10 -41.65 -38.49 15.85
N ALA A 11 -40.69 -38.36 16.76
CA ALA A 11 -40.40 -37.10 17.43
C ALA A 11 -38.90 -36.80 17.32
N THR A 12 -38.57 -36.16 16.21
CA THR A 12 -37.26 -35.67 15.79
C THR A 12 -36.82 -34.50 16.65
N GLY A 13 -35.52 -34.46 17.00
CA GLY A 13 -34.92 -33.42 17.83
C GLY A 13 -34.94 -32.02 17.21
N LEU A 14 -35.08 -31.00 18.07
CA LEU A 14 -34.84 -29.61 17.74
C LEU A 14 -33.46 -29.20 18.27
N ALA A 15 -32.45 -29.30 17.41
CA ALA A 15 -31.23 -28.51 17.53
C ALA A 15 -31.47 -27.19 16.78
N ALA A 16 -31.62 -26.09 17.52
CA ALA A 16 -31.75 -24.76 16.94
C ALA A 16 -30.38 -24.31 16.38
N GLY A 17 -30.23 -24.41 15.06
CA GLY A 17 -29.11 -23.82 14.33
C GLY A 17 -29.26 -22.30 14.24
N LEU A 18 -28.24 -21.57 14.68
CA LEU A 18 -28.08 -20.15 14.39
C LEU A 18 -27.60 -19.99 12.94
N ALA A 19 -28.54 -19.88 12.00
CA ALA A 19 -28.30 -19.40 10.65
C ALA A 19 -28.57 -17.89 10.59
N GLY A 20 -27.52 -17.08 10.73
CA GLY A 20 -27.53 -15.64 10.49
C GLY A 20 -27.09 -15.34 9.05
N CYS A 21 -27.94 -14.61 8.31
CA CYS A 21 -27.85 -14.36 6.88
C CYS A 21 -26.69 -13.45 6.42
N ALA A 22 -26.07 -13.88 5.32
CA ALA A 22 -25.77 -13.12 4.11
C ALA A 22 -25.00 -11.79 4.22
N GLY A 23 -23.69 -11.89 4.36
CA GLY A 23 -22.76 -10.97 3.71
C GLY A 23 -22.26 -11.63 2.43
N GLY A 24 -23.00 -11.49 1.33
CA GLY A 24 -22.55 -11.91 0.01
C GLY A 24 -21.35 -11.08 -0.43
N ALA A 25 -20.13 -11.52 -0.09
CA ALA A 25 -18.93 -11.15 -0.82
C ALA A 25 -18.92 -11.97 -2.12
N ALA A 26 -19.84 -11.64 -3.02
CA ALA A 26 -19.66 -11.95 -4.42
C ALA A 26 -18.50 -11.07 -4.92
N ASP A 27 -17.45 -11.75 -5.38
CA ASP A 27 -16.71 -11.36 -6.58
C ASP A 27 -16.00 -10.00 -6.55
N GLN A 28 -14.72 -10.03 -6.19
CA GLN A 28 -13.73 -9.64 -7.21
C GLN A 28 -12.76 -10.82 -7.37
N PRO A 29 -12.90 -11.64 -8.43
CA PRO A 29 -11.78 -12.42 -8.92
C PRO A 29 -10.69 -11.38 -9.18
N GLY A 30 -9.53 -11.60 -8.56
CA GLY A 30 -8.48 -10.60 -8.43
C GLY A 30 -8.39 -9.73 -9.68
N ALA A 31 -8.38 -8.41 -9.47
CA ALA A 31 -7.91 -7.44 -10.44
C ALA A 31 -6.58 -7.98 -10.94
N THR A 32 -6.68 -8.74 -12.02
CA THR A 32 -5.58 -9.44 -12.63
C THR A 32 -4.66 -8.31 -13.03
N SER A 33 -3.36 -8.51 -12.86
CA SER A 33 -2.30 -7.56 -13.17
C SER A 33 -2.23 -7.24 -14.68
N ALA A 34 -3.36 -6.92 -15.30
CA ALA A 34 -3.51 -6.39 -16.62
C ALA A 34 -2.98 -4.95 -16.57
N GLY A 35 -1.66 -4.84 -16.72
CA GLY A 35 -1.01 -3.62 -17.18
C GLY A 35 -0.36 -2.72 -16.12
N PHE A 36 -0.05 -3.19 -14.90
CA PHE A 36 0.86 -2.42 -14.03
C PHE A 36 2.26 -2.42 -14.66
N ARG A 37 2.54 -1.36 -15.41
CA ARG A 37 3.80 -1.10 -16.11
C ARG A 37 4.19 0.35 -15.82
N PRO A 38 4.68 0.62 -14.59
CA PRO A 38 5.06 1.96 -14.21
C PRO A 38 6.24 2.43 -15.07
N ASP A 39 6.12 3.64 -15.59
CA ASP A 39 7.23 4.38 -16.20
C ASP A 39 7.63 5.47 -15.22
N TYR A 40 8.75 5.27 -14.53
CA TYR A 40 9.31 6.18 -13.54
C TYR A 40 10.14 7.25 -14.24
N ARG A 41 9.69 8.50 -14.16
CA ARG A 41 10.24 9.63 -14.93
C ARG A 41 11.28 10.45 -14.18
N GLY A 42 11.87 9.87 -13.15
CA GLY A 42 12.96 10.45 -12.37
C GLY A 42 12.53 11.11 -11.06
N VAL A 43 13.54 11.50 -10.29
CA VAL A 43 13.44 12.11 -8.97
C VAL A 43 14.22 13.43 -8.97
N GLU A 44 13.56 14.54 -8.65
CA GLU A 44 14.22 15.79 -8.30
C GLU A 44 14.28 15.90 -6.77
N THR A 45 15.50 15.95 -6.22
CA THR A 45 15.72 16.11 -4.78
C THR A 45 16.05 17.56 -4.45
N ARG A 46 15.30 18.17 -3.54
CA ARG A 46 15.49 19.56 -3.11
C ARG A 46 15.63 19.65 -1.60
N LEU A 47 16.84 19.98 -1.14
CA LEU A 47 17.04 20.36 0.26
C LEU A 47 16.28 21.67 0.54
N LEU A 48 15.40 21.66 1.55
CA LEU A 48 14.64 22.84 1.94
C LEU A 48 15.37 23.59 3.05
N SER A 49 15.41 23.01 4.25
CA SER A 49 16.07 23.60 5.42
C SER A 49 16.37 22.55 6.47
N GLY A 50 17.55 22.58 7.07
CA GLY A 50 17.94 21.62 8.11
C GLY A 50 17.86 20.18 7.58
N ASP A 51 16.97 19.39 8.17
CA ASP A 51 16.71 18.00 7.82
C ASP A 51 15.50 17.82 6.88
N LEU A 52 14.84 18.90 6.46
CA LEU A 52 13.71 18.85 5.54
C LEU A 52 14.16 18.80 4.09
N VAL A 53 13.64 17.80 3.38
CA VAL A 53 13.96 17.53 1.97
C VAL A 53 12.65 17.27 1.23
N SER A 54 12.50 17.90 0.07
CA SER A 54 11.42 17.64 -0.89
C SER A 54 11.94 16.68 -1.96
N PHE A 55 11.11 15.68 -2.28
CA PHE A 55 11.32 14.74 -3.37
C PHE A 55 10.17 14.92 -4.34
N ARG A 56 10.51 15.40 -5.53
CA ARG A 56 9.56 15.56 -6.63
C ARG A 56 9.74 14.40 -7.58
N VAL A 57 8.71 13.59 -7.69
CA VAL A 57 8.71 12.41 -8.55
C VAL A 57 7.62 12.53 -9.59
N ALA A 58 7.85 11.91 -10.74
CA ALA A 58 6.84 11.77 -11.77
C ALA A 58 6.80 10.33 -12.27
N MET A 59 5.60 9.82 -12.53
CA MET A 59 5.43 8.49 -13.13
C MET A 59 4.18 8.41 -13.99
N SER A 60 4.15 7.49 -14.94
CA SER A 60 2.93 7.08 -15.64
C SER A 60 2.66 5.59 -15.44
N GLY A 61 1.45 5.13 -15.74
CA GLY A 61 1.04 3.75 -15.47
C GLY A 61 0.80 3.43 -13.99
N ALA A 62 0.70 4.47 -13.13
CA ALA A 62 0.31 4.34 -11.74
C ALA A 62 -1.18 3.93 -11.64
N ARG A 63 -1.51 3.06 -10.68
CA ARG A 63 -2.88 2.64 -10.37
C ARG A 63 -3.62 3.65 -9.48
N GLY A 64 -2.89 4.59 -8.89
CA GLY A 64 -3.42 5.66 -8.06
C GLY A 64 -2.35 6.32 -7.20
N LEU A 65 -2.79 7.17 -6.27
CA LEU A 65 -1.93 7.88 -5.31
C LEU A 65 -0.88 6.99 -4.62
N PRO A 66 -1.20 5.77 -4.15
CA PRO A 66 -0.22 4.96 -3.42
C PRO A 66 1.03 4.61 -4.21
N ASP A 67 0.93 4.47 -5.54
CA ASP A 67 2.08 4.09 -6.37
C ASP A 67 3.09 5.25 -6.49
N VAL A 68 2.61 6.50 -6.66
CA VAL A 68 3.49 7.68 -6.74
C VAL A 68 4.02 8.09 -5.37
N GLU A 69 3.25 7.87 -4.30
CA GLU A 69 3.72 8.05 -2.92
C GLU A 69 4.79 7.01 -2.55
N ALA A 70 4.63 5.75 -2.96
CA ALA A 70 5.64 4.72 -2.77
C ALA A 70 6.94 5.08 -3.51
N TYR A 71 6.84 5.61 -4.74
CA TYR A 71 8.01 6.08 -5.47
C TYR A 71 8.74 7.22 -4.74
N ALA A 72 7.99 8.21 -4.22
CA ALA A 72 8.58 9.29 -3.43
C ALA A 72 9.21 8.79 -2.12
N ALA A 73 8.60 7.80 -1.45
CA ALA A 73 9.15 7.18 -0.25
C ALA A 73 10.46 6.42 -0.53
N CYS A 74 10.54 5.71 -1.65
CA CYS A 74 11.77 5.02 -2.09
C CYS A 74 12.92 6.01 -2.33
N ALA A 75 12.63 7.13 -2.99
CA ALA A 75 13.58 8.22 -3.16
C ALA A 75 14.06 8.79 -1.81
N ALA A 76 13.12 9.07 -0.90
CA ALA A 76 13.43 9.61 0.42
C ALA A 76 14.29 8.67 1.27
N ALA A 77 13.97 7.37 1.28
CA ALA A 77 14.72 6.36 2.01
C ALA A 77 16.16 6.24 1.50
N GLN A 78 16.35 6.13 0.18
CA GLN A 78 17.69 6.03 -0.39
C GLN A 78 18.51 7.30 -0.14
N TYR A 79 17.89 8.48 -0.24
CA TYR A 79 18.56 9.73 0.06
C TYR A 79 18.99 9.82 1.53
N ALA A 80 18.17 9.35 2.47
CA ALA A 80 18.56 9.28 3.88
C ALA A 80 19.83 8.45 4.07
N LEU A 81 19.92 7.26 3.44
CA LEU A 81 21.12 6.42 3.49
C LEU A 81 22.34 7.10 2.86
N ILE A 82 22.19 7.76 1.70
CA ILE A 82 23.27 8.52 1.04
C ILE A 82 23.84 9.61 1.96
N ARG A 83 22.98 10.18 2.82
CA ARG A 83 23.37 11.21 3.80
C ARG A 83 23.90 10.63 5.13
N GLY A 84 24.00 9.31 5.25
CA GLY A 84 24.47 8.62 6.45
C GLY A 84 23.43 8.56 7.57
N TYR A 85 22.14 8.63 7.24
CA TYR A 85 21.03 8.56 8.18
C TYR A 85 20.26 7.24 8.03
N GLY A 86 19.61 6.80 9.11
CA GLY A 86 18.84 5.55 9.14
C GLY A 86 17.33 5.74 8.99
N PHE A 87 16.83 6.97 9.09
CA PHE A 87 15.39 7.22 9.14
C PHE A 87 14.96 8.40 8.27
N ALA A 88 13.72 8.33 7.80
CA ALA A 88 12.99 9.46 7.25
C ALA A 88 11.60 9.52 7.91
N ARG A 89 11.04 10.71 8.10
CA ARG A 89 9.66 10.90 8.56
C ARG A 89 8.91 11.72 7.54
N HIS A 90 7.78 11.20 7.09
CA HIS A 90 6.90 11.90 6.18
C HIS A 90 6.30 13.15 6.83
N VAL A 91 6.29 14.27 6.10
CA VAL A 91 5.69 15.54 6.56
C VAL A 91 4.44 15.86 5.76
N ARG A 92 4.50 15.74 4.44
CA ARG A 92 3.35 15.93 3.53
C ARG A 92 3.66 15.37 2.15
N THR A 93 2.62 15.05 1.39
CA THR A 93 2.70 14.86 -0.06
C THR A 93 1.59 15.65 -0.71
N ASN A 94 1.94 16.42 -1.74
CA ASN A 94 0.96 16.98 -2.67
C ASN A 94 1.05 16.19 -3.97
N VAL A 95 -0.07 15.74 -4.51
CA VAL A 95 -0.11 14.95 -5.74
C VAL A 95 -1.01 15.62 -6.78
N ASP A 96 -0.55 15.63 -8.02
CA ASP A 96 -1.33 15.99 -9.20
C ASP A 96 -1.31 14.84 -10.23
N GLU A 97 -2.38 14.73 -11.01
CA GLU A 97 -2.46 13.84 -12.16
C GLU A 97 -2.93 14.66 -13.37
N GLU A 98 -2.17 14.58 -14.46
CA GLU A 98 -2.50 15.24 -15.72
C GLU A 98 -2.06 14.38 -16.90
N GLY A 99 -3.02 13.99 -17.75
CA GLY A 99 -2.73 13.27 -18.99
C GLY A 99 -2.13 11.87 -18.76
N GLY A 100 -2.49 11.20 -17.67
CA GLY A 100 -1.97 9.89 -17.26
C GLY A 100 -0.61 9.96 -16.55
N VAL A 101 -0.11 11.16 -16.27
CA VAL A 101 1.15 11.40 -15.55
C VAL A 101 0.84 11.86 -14.14
N TRP A 102 1.27 11.06 -13.18
CA TRP A 102 1.20 11.37 -11.76
C TRP A 102 2.47 12.09 -11.33
N ARG A 103 2.34 13.18 -10.60
CA ARG A 103 3.46 13.89 -9.99
C ARG A 103 3.21 14.05 -8.51
N ALA A 104 4.24 13.85 -7.71
CA ALA A 104 4.17 14.07 -6.27
C ALA A 104 5.32 14.97 -5.81
N ASP A 105 5.02 15.98 -4.99
CA ASP A 105 5.99 16.73 -4.18
C ASP A 105 5.84 16.27 -2.73
N ALA A 106 6.71 15.35 -2.32
CA ALA A 106 6.70 14.75 -0.98
C ALA A 106 7.83 15.33 -0.12
N VAL A 107 7.49 15.82 1.05
CA VAL A 107 8.45 16.39 2.01
C VAL A 107 8.66 15.42 3.16
N TYR A 108 9.94 15.18 3.45
CA TYR A 108 10.38 14.35 4.56
C TYR A 108 11.39 15.09 5.43
N THR A 109 11.40 14.75 6.71
CA THR A 109 12.54 14.98 7.61
C THR A 109 13.45 13.76 7.57
N ILE A 110 14.76 13.91 7.41
CA ILE A 110 15.73 12.80 7.51
C ILE A 110 16.48 12.84 8.86
N SER A 111 16.77 11.68 9.45
CA SER A 111 17.29 11.65 10.83
C SER A 111 18.24 10.46 11.09
N PRO A 112 19.32 10.64 11.85
CA PRO A 112 20.21 9.55 12.25
C PRO A 112 19.59 8.60 13.28
N ALA A 113 18.61 9.06 14.06
CA ALA A 113 17.92 8.29 15.08
C ALA A 113 16.41 8.31 14.85
N LEU A 114 15.69 7.34 15.44
CA LEU A 114 14.24 7.20 15.26
C LEU A 114 13.51 8.51 15.61
N PRO A 115 12.92 9.23 14.63
CA PRO A 115 12.22 10.47 14.87
C PRO A 115 10.90 10.23 15.61
N ARG A 116 10.52 11.17 16.48
CA ARG A 116 9.19 11.16 17.11
C ARG A 116 8.09 11.43 16.08
N GLY A 117 6.93 10.85 16.28
CA GLY A 117 5.74 11.08 15.46
C GLY A 117 5.28 9.81 14.74
N ILE A 118 4.38 10.00 13.78
CA ILE A 118 3.83 8.94 12.93
C ILE A 118 4.51 8.94 11.56
N ALA A 119 4.29 7.89 10.76
CA ALA A 119 4.79 7.77 9.38
C ALA A 119 6.33 7.88 9.26
N THR A 120 7.02 7.24 10.20
CA THR A 120 8.47 7.06 10.16
C THR A 120 8.83 5.86 9.30
N ILE A 121 9.86 6.04 8.50
CA ILE A 121 10.49 5.07 7.62
C ILE A 121 11.84 4.69 8.22
N ASP A 122 12.06 3.39 8.36
CA ASP A 122 13.40 2.82 8.43
C ASP A 122 13.96 2.76 7.00
N ALA A 123 15.04 3.50 6.76
CA ALA A 123 15.54 3.72 5.42
C ALA A 123 16.13 2.45 4.79
N GLU A 124 16.77 1.58 5.58
CA GLU A 124 17.34 0.33 5.07
C GLU A 124 16.23 -0.64 4.67
N VAL A 125 15.21 -0.78 5.53
CA VAL A 125 14.05 -1.65 5.27
C VAL A 125 13.28 -1.18 4.03
N VAL A 126 13.04 0.13 3.89
CA VAL A 126 12.30 0.65 2.73
C VAL A 126 13.11 0.52 1.45
N VAL A 127 14.41 0.82 1.44
CA VAL A 127 15.24 0.64 0.23
C VAL A 127 15.25 -0.82 -0.21
N ALA A 128 15.36 -1.77 0.72
CA ALA A 128 15.25 -3.20 0.40
C ALA A 128 13.90 -3.53 -0.24
N ALA A 129 12.80 -3.08 0.37
CA ALA A 129 11.45 -3.30 -0.16
C ALA A 129 11.23 -2.64 -1.54
N CYS A 130 11.83 -1.47 -1.80
CA CYS A 130 11.77 -0.80 -3.09
C CYS A 130 12.48 -1.62 -4.16
N SER A 131 13.67 -2.16 -3.85
CA SER A 131 14.41 -3.05 -4.74
C SER A 131 13.62 -4.32 -5.08
N GLU A 132 12.97 -4.93 -4.08
CA GLU A 132 12.14 -6.13 -4.29
C GLU A 132 10.92 -5.86 -5.18
N GLN A 133 10.34 -4.65 -5.07
CA GLN A 133 9.19 -4.22 -5.87
C GLN A 133 9.57 -3.63 -7.23
N GLY A 134 10.86 -3.46 -7.52
CA GLY A 134 11.35 -2.84 -8.75
C GLY A 134 11.05 -1.34 -8.84
N ILE A 135 10.85 -0.67 -7.70
CA ILE A 135 10.68 0.79 -7.65
C ILE A 135 12.08 1.40 -7.61
N PRO A 136 12.47 2.21 -8.62
CA PRO A 136 13.78 2.83 -8.62
C PRO A 136 13.90 3.79 -7.45
N THR A 137 15.11 3.85 -6.91
CA THR A 137 15.52 4.87 -5.96
C THR A 137 16.16 6.04 -6.73
N VAL A 138 16.92 6.92 -6.06
CA VAL A 138 17.43 8.19 -6.63
C VAL A 138 18.19 8.04 -7.95
#